data_AF-A0A0F9JJU0-F1
#
_entry.id   AF-A0A0F9JJU0-F1
#
_cell.length_a   1.000
_cell.length_b   1.000
_cell.length_c   1.000
_cell.angle_alpha   90.00
_cell.angle_beta   90.00
_cell.angle_gamma   90.00
#
_symmetry.space_group_name_H-M   'P 1'
#
loop_
_entity.id
_entity.type
_entity.pdbx_description
1 polymer ?
#
loop_
_entity_poly.entity_id
_entity_poly.type
_entity_poly.pdbx_seq_one_letter_code
_entity_poly.pdbx_strand_id
1 'polypeptide(L)'
;METYTDMKKRHGEEIDSFEGLFFAFSNKQLDEGLEKMKATTKDIVSIGVGGFILKTEVVAWENLFNMHDKERKERLKDEKKLVDALVYELNNHEYGYTYDPSSALEALGLTVESVEPKLLKKACKLVLT
;
A
#
# COMPACT_ATOMS: atom_id res chain seq x y z
N MET A 1 -8.70 12.54 -13.92
CA MET A 1 -9.07 11.83 -12.68
C MET A 1 -7.96 10.84 -12.42
N GLU A 2 -7.33 10.86 -11.25
CA GLU A 2 -6.23 9.94 -10.88
C GLU A 2 -6.73 8.49 -10.86
N THR A 3 -6.02 7.57 -11.52
CA THR A 3 -6.32 6.11 -11.49
C THR A 3 -5.84 5.48 -10.18
N TYR A 4 -6.27 4.26 -9.89
CA TYR A 4 -5.81 3.54 -8.70
C TYR A 4 -4.31 3.25 -8.76
N THR A 5 -3.81 2.91 -9.96
CA THR A 5 -2.38 2.74 -10.25
C THR A 5 -1.60 4.02 -9.99
N ASP A 6 -2.09 5.17 -10.46
CA ASP A 6 -1.42 6.47 -10.24
C ASP A 6 -1.32 6.79 -8.75
N MET A 7 -2.40 6.57 -8.00
CA MET A 7 -2.44 6.77 -6.55
C MET A 7 -1.45 5.85 -5.82
N LYS A 8 -1.42 4.54 -6.15
CA LYS A 8 -0.46 3.59 -5.57
C LYS A 8 0.99 3.98 -5.87
N LYS A 9 1.26 4.42 -7.10
CA LYS A 9 2.59 4.87 -7.51
C LYS A 9 3.01 6.08 -6.67
N ARG A 10 2.14 7.09 -6.54
CA ARG A 10 2.39 8.28 -5.72
C ARG A 10 2.61 7.91 -4.24
N HIS A 11 1.78 7.06 -3.64
CA HIS A 11 1.98 6.59 -2.26
C HIS A 11 3.33 5.87 -2.10
N GLY A 12 3.73 5.07 -3.09
CA GLY A 12 5.05 4.44 -3.13
C GLY A 12 6.20 5.45 -3.19
N GLU A 13 6.11 6.44 -4.07
CA GLU A 13 7.11 7.52 -4.19
C GLU A 13 7.22 8.34 -2.90
N GLU A 14 6.11 8.60 -2.21
CA GLU A 14 6.08 9.28 -0.91
C GLU A 14 6.77 8.45 0.19
N ILE A 15 6.69 7.11 0.14
CA ILE A 15 7.44 6.21 1.04
C ILE A 15 8.92 6.18 0.67
N ASP A 16 9.25 6.01 -0.62
CA ASP A 16 10.63 5.90 -1.09
C ASP A 16 11.46 7.17 -0.83
N SER A 17 10.79 8.32 -0.83
CA SER A 17 11.38 9.63 -0.54
C SER A 17 11.30 10.06 0.92
N PHE A 18 10.75 9.22 1.81
CA PHE A 18 10.54 9.57 3.21
C PHE A 18 11.87 9.79 3.96
N GLU A 19 12.01 10.95 4.58
CA GLU A 19 13.23 11.29 5.31
C GLU A 19 13.37 10.46 6.59
N GLY A 20 14.59 10.00 6.87
CA GLY A 20 14.85 9.18 8.06
C GLY A 20 14.37 7.73 7.95
N LEU A 21 13.83 7.28 6.81
CA LEU A 21 13.53 5.88 6.50
C LEU A 21 14.69 5.23 5.73
N PHE A 22 15.01 3.99 6.07
CA PHE A 22 15.85 3.12 5.24
C PHE A 22 15.49 1.65 5.43
N PHE A 23 15.94 0.80 4.50
CA PHE A 23 15.71 -0.63 4.54
C PHE A 23 17.03 -1.39 4.65
N ALA A 24 17.05 -2.40 5.51
CA ALA A 24 18.18 -3.30 5.69
C ALA A 24 17.73 -4.75 5.92
N PHE A 25 18.26 -5.65 5.11
CA PHE A 25 18.03 -7.10 5.16
C PHE A 25 19.28 -7.87 5.60
N SER A 26 20.31 -7.15 6.02
CA SER A 26 21.57 -7.67 6.55
C SER A 26 22.21 -6.64 7.49
N ASN A 27 23.11 -7.10 8.36
CA ASN A 27 23.84 -6.22 9.27
C ASN A 27 24.64 -5.15 8.52
N LYS A 28 25.24 -5.50 7.37
CA LYS A 28 25.98 -4.55 6.52
C LYS A 28 25.09 -3.39 6.04
N GLN A 29 23.88 -3.70 5.59
CA GLN A 29 22.92 -2.67 5.16
C GLN A 29 22.40 -1.84 6.34
N LEU A 30 22.31 -2.43 7.53
CA LEU A 30 21.95 -1.68 8.74
C LEU A 30 23.04 -0.67 9.10
N ASP A 31 24.31 -1.08 9.08
CA ASP A 31 25.44 -0.20 9.34
C ASP A 31 25.52 0.94 8.31
N GLU A 32 25.35 0.63 7.02
CA GLU A 32 25.31 1.63 5.93
C GLU A 32 24.15 2.62 6.09
N GLY A 33 22.97 2.14 6.50
CA GLY A 33 21.80 2.97 6.77
C GLY A 33 22.02 3.92 7.95
N LEU A 34 22.58 3.40 9.05
CA LEU A 34 22.93 4.20 10.24
C LEU A 34 23.97 5.27 9.92
N GLU A 35 24.99 4.94 9.14
CA GLU A 35 26.01 5.89 8.69
C GLU A 35 25.40 7.01 7.84
N LYS A 36 24.56 6.66 6.86
CA LYS A 36 23.85 7.62 6.00
C LYS A 36 23.00 8.59 6.82
N MET A 37 22.33 8.07 7.86
CA MET A 37 21.47 8.86 8.75
C MET A 37 22.25 9.59 9.86
N LYS A 38 23.56 9.35 9.98
CA LYS A 38 24.40 9.84 11.08
C LYS A 38 23.81 9.51 12.46
N ALA A 39 23.29 8.28 12.58
CA ALA A 39 22.51 7.81 13.71
C ALA A 39 23.10 6.52 14.30
N THR A 40 22.64 6.13 15.47
CA THR A 40 22.95 4.82 16.09
C THR A 40 21.69 3.97 16.21
N THR A 41 21.85 2.70 16.57
CA THR A 41 20.73 1.79 16.85
C THR A 41 19.78 2.30 17.94
N LYS A 42 20.22 3.23 18.80
CA LYS A 42 19.38 3.85 19.84
C LYS A 42 18.44 4.93 19.28
N ASP A 43 18.74 5.46 18.11
CA ASP A 43 18.03 6.58 17.51
C ASP A 43 16.95 6.14 16.51
N ILE A 44 16.91 4.84 16.19
CA ILE A 44 15.97 4.25 15.25
C ILE A 44 14.95 3.33 15.94
N VAL A 45 13.87 3.04 15.24
CA VAL A 45 12.92 1.96 15.53
C VAL A 45 12.70 1.12 14.29
N SER A 46 12.47 -0.18 14.47
CA SER A 46 12.06 -1.05 13.36
C SER A 46 10.58 -0.89 13.10
N ILE A 47 10.21 -0.81 11.83
CA ILE A 47 8.82 -0.81 11.36
C ILE A 47 8.41 -2.18 10.78
N GLY A 48 9.24 -3.21 10.99
CA GLY A 48 9.05 -4.54 10.41
C GLY A 48 9.54 -4.66 8.97
N VAL A 49 9.56 -5.90 8.44
CA VAL A 49 9.91 -6.23 7.04
C VAL A 49 11.23 -5.58 6.56
N GLY A 50 12.20 -5.43 7.46
CA GLY A 50 13.51 -4.83 7.18
C GLY A 50 13.53 -3.30 7.12
N GLY A 51 12.41 -2.61 7.41
CA GLY A 51 12.36 -1.16 7.49
C GLY A 51 12.80 -0.62 8.86
N PHE A 52 13.53 0.50 8.83
CA PHE A 52 13.99 1.25 9.99
C PHE A 52 13.75 2.74 9.79
N ILE A 53 13.29 3.40 10.85
CA ILE A 53 13.01 4.83 10.84
C ILE A 53 13.64 5.52 12.05
N LEU A 54 14.09 6.77 11.89
CA LEU A 54 14.49 7.63 13.01
C LEU A 54 13.32 7.84 13.98
N LYS A 55 13.59 7.79 15.28
CA LYS A 55 12.60 8.03 16.35
C LYS A 55 11.92 9.39 16.24
N THR A 56 12.64 10.39 15.73
CA THR A 56 12.10 11.75 15.52
C THR A 56 11.03 11.79 14.43
N GLU A 57 11.08 10.86 13.46
CA GLU A 57 10.21 10.85 12.29
C GLU A 57 9.00 9.92 12.42
N VAL A 58 8.88 9.18 13.53
CA VAL A 58 7.78 8.22 13.74
C VAL A 58 6.40 8.88 13.62
N VAL A 59 6.22 10.08 14.18
CA VAL A 59 4.94 10.79 14.09
C VAL A 59 4.62 11.20 12.64
N ALA A 60 5.63 11.67 11.89
CA ALA A 60 5.46 12.04 10.49
C ALA A 60 5.13 10.80 9.63
N TRP A 61 5.75 9.67 9.94
CA TRP A 61 5.49 8.38 9.29
C TRP A 61 4.07 7.89 9.53
N GLU A 62 3.63 7.87 10.80
CA GLU A 62 2.25 7.51 11.14
C GLU A 62 1.24 8.41 10.43
N ASN A 63 1.51 9.72 10.36
CA ASN A 63 0.66 10.66 9.65
C ASN A 63 0.58 10.38 8.14
N LEU A 64 1.69 10.02 7.51
CA LEU A 64 1.72 9.64 6.09
C LEU A 64 0.83 8.42 5.82
N PHE A 65 0.98 7.36 6.63
CA PHE A 65 0.15 6.15 6.49
C PHE A 65 -1.33 6.41 6.74
N ASN A 66 -1.65 7.23 7.76
CA ASN A 66 -3.02 7.63 8.04
C ASN A 66 -3.64 8.43 6.88
N MET A 67 -2.87 9.31 6.25
CA MET A 67 -3.29 10.03 5.06
C MET A 67 -3.55 9.09 3.88
N HIS A 68 -2.62 8.18 3.58
CA HIS A 68 -2.80 7.18 2.52
C HIS A 68 -4.03 6.31 2.74
N ASP A 69 -4.25 5.85 3.97
CA ASP A 69 -5.40 5.04 4.33
C ASP A 69 -6.71 5.78 4.15
N LYS A 70 -6.76 7.06 4.55
CA LYS A 70 -7.92 7.92 4.33
C LYS A 70 -8.17 8.12 2.83
N GLU A 71 -7.14 8.36 2.03
CA GLU A 71 -7.27 8.51 0.58
C GLU A 71 -7.82 7.23 -0.07
N ARG A 72 -7.30 6.05 0.31
CA ARG A 72 -7.82 4.76 -0.16
C ARG A 72 -9.29 4.61 0.20
N LYS A 73 -9.67 4.80 1.47
CA LYS A 73 -11.06 4.66 1.94
C LYS A 73 -12.00 5.63 1.25
N GLU A 74 -11.59 6.89 1.07
CA GLU A 74 -12.41 7.89 0.39
C GLU A 74 -12.61 7.54 -1.09
N ARG A 75 -11.57 7.01 -1.75
CA ARG A 75 -11.64 6.56 -3.14
C ARG A 75 -12.72 5.50 -3.34
N LEU A 76 -12.83 4.54 -2.43
CA LEU A 76 -13.74 3.39 -2.56
C LEU A 76 -15.23 3.76 -2.44
N LYS A 77 -15.56 4.99 -2.01
CA LYS A 77 -16.95 5.47 -1.94
C LYS A 77 -17.55 5.81 -3.30
N ASP A 78 -16.71 6.03 -4.32
CA ASP A 78 -17.15 6.29 -5.69
C ASP A 78 -17.18 4.99 -6.49
N GLU A 79 -18.31 4.63 -7.08
CA GLU A 79 -18.48 3.35 -7.79
C GLU A 79 -17.47 3.16 -8.93
N LYS A 80 -17.15 4.23 -9.67
CA LYS A 80 -16.22 4.15 -10.81
C LYS A 80 -14.80 3.93 -10.31
N LYS A 81 -14.40 4.62 -9.25
CA LYS A 81 -13.08 4.46 -8.63
C LYS A 81 -12.95 3.13 -7.88
N LEU A 82 -14.04 2.62 -7.31
CA LEU A 82 -14.10 1.29 -6.71
C LEU A 82 -13.87 0.20 -7.76
N VAL A 83 -14.57 0.25 -8.91
CA VAL A 83 -14.36 -0.71 -10.00
C VAL A 83 -12.93 -0.65 -10.53
N ASP A 84 -12.36 0.55 -10.69
CA ASP A 84 -10.95 0.74 -11.07
C ASP A 84 -9.98 0.06 -10.09
N ALA A 85 -10.19 0.25 -8.78
CA ALA A 85 -9.39 -0.40 -7.73
C ALA A 85 -9.57 -1.94 -7.71
N LEU A 86 -10.81 -2.42 -7.86
CA LEU A 86 -11.11 -3.86 -7.93
C LEU A 86 -10.43 -4.51 -9.12
N VAL A 87 -10.49 -3.92 -10.31
CA VAL A 87 -9.83 -4.48 -11.51
C VAL A 87 -8.33 -4.55 -11.32
N TYR A 88 -7.72 -3.54 -10.71
CA TYR A 88 -6.29 -3.56 -10.40
C TYR A 88 -5.94 -4.71 -9.44
N GLU A 89 -6.60 -4.79 -8.28
CA GLU A 89 -6.24 -5.78 -7.27
C GLU A 89 -6.62 -7.21 -7.69
N LEU A 90 -7.70 -7.40 -8.45
CA LEU A 90 -8.03 -8.71 -9.04
C LEU A 90 -6.94 -9.21 -10.01
N ASN A 91 -6.39 -8.33 -10.84
CA ASN A 91 -5.25 -8.70 -11.71
C ASN A 91 -4.00 -9.02 -10.87
N ASN A 92 -3.71 -8.18 -9.87
CA ASN A 92 -2.50 -8.32 -9.04
C ASN A 92 -2.54 -9.55 -8.11
N HIS A 93 -3.74 -10.02 -7.77
CA HIS A 93 -3.99 -11.24 -7.01
C HIS A 93 -4.43 -12.43 -7.89
N GLU A 94 -4.07 -12.39 -9.17
CA GLU A 94 -4.20 -13.51 -10.11
C GLU A 94 -5.63 -14.08 -10.27
N TYR A 95 -6.66 -13.25 -10.08
CA TYR A 95 -8.07 -13.66 -10.21
C TYR A 95 -8.37 -14.35 -11.54
N GLY A 96 -7.71 -13.94 -12.63
CA GLY A 96 -7.85 -14.56 -13.95
C GLY A 96 -7.51 -16.06 -13.98
N TYR A 97 -6.73 -16.54 -13.02
CA TYR A 97 -6.36 -17.94 -12.85
C TYR A 97 -7.07 -18.59 -11.65
N THR A 98 -7.18 -17.89 -10.52
CA THR A 98 -7.74 -18.45 -9.28
C THR A 98 -9.26 -18.45 -9.26
N TYR A 99 -9.89 -17.52 -9.99
CA TYR A 99 -11.33 -17.20 -9.90
C TYR A 99 -11.81 -16.86 -8.48
N ASP A 100 -10.88 -16.56 -7.57
CA ASP A 100 -11.16 -16.20 -6.17
C ASP A 100 -10.86 -14.71 -5.95
N PRO A 101 -11.87 -13.86 -5.69
CA PRO A 101 -11.65 -12.44 -5.45
C PRO A 101 -11.21 -12.12 -4.02
N SER A 102 -11.11 -13.11 -3.12
CA SER A 102 -10.93 -12.88 -1.69
C SER A 102 -9.68 -12.06 -1.36
N SER A 103 -8.52 -12.41 -1.92
CA SER A 103 -7.28 -11.66 -1.69
C SER A 103 -7.32 -10.24 -2.25
N ALA A 104 -7.98 -10.03 -3.38
CA ALA A 104 -8.15 -8.70 -3.97
C ALA A 104 -9.07 -7.81 -3.12
N LEU A 105 -10.12 -8.39 -2.54
CA LEU A 105 -11.02 -7.68 -1.62
C LEU A 105 -10.30 -7.34 -0.31
N GLU A 106 -9.54 -8.28 0.25
CA GLU A 106 -8.74 -8.06 1.45
C GLU A 106 -7.73 -6.92 1.27
N ALA A 107 -7.05 -6.85 0.13
CA ALA A 107 -6.12 -5.76 -0.20
C ALA A 107 -6.78 -4.36 -0.19
N LEU A 108 -8.09 -4.30 -0.46
CA LEU A 108 -8.89 -3.08 -0.42
C LEU A 108 -9.58 -2.86 0.94
N GLY A 109 -9.40 -3.77 1.91
CA GLY A 109 -10.10 -3.74 3.19
C GLY A 109 -11.61 -3.99 3.06
N LEU A 110 -12.00 -4.77 2.05
CA LEU A 110 -13.39 -5.10 1.73
C LEU A 110 -13.66 -6.59 1.96
N THR A 111 -14.93 -6.93 2.12
CA THR A 111 -15.42 -8.31 2.02
C THR A 111 -16.40 -8.43 0.85
N VAL A 112 -16.78 -9.65 0.47
CA VAL A 112 -17.76 -9.86 -0.61
C VAL A 112 -19.09 -9.19 -0.26
N GLU A 113 -19.47 -9.19 1.01
CA GLU A 113 -20.71 -8.61 1.51
C GLU A 113 -20.68 -7.07 1.54
N SER A 114 -19.49 -6.45 1.63
CA SER A 114 -19.35 -5.00 1.67
C SER A 114 -19.37 -4.33 0.28
N VAL A 115 -19.45 -5.11 -0.80
CA VAL A 115 -19.42 -4.61 -2.18
C VAL A 115 -20.73 -4.95 -2.89
N GLU A 116 -21.30 -3.97 -3.61
CA GLU A 116 -22.47 -4.24 -4.44
C GLU A 116 -22.16 -5.37 -5.46
N PRO A 117 -22.97 -6.45 -5.50
CA PRO A 117 -22.70 -7.60 -6.36
C PRO A 117 -22.54 -7.24 -7.84
N LYS A 118 -23.23 -6.18 -8.29
CA LYS A 118 -23.18 -5.66 -9.65
C LYS A 118 -21.78 -5.12 -10.01
N LEU A 119 -21.16 -4.41 -9.06
CA LEU A 119 -19.85 -3.78 -9.25
C LEU A 119 -18.75 -4.84 -9.21
N LEU A 120 -18.82 -5.78 -8.28
CA LEU A 120 -17.87 -6.90 -8.20
C LEU A 120 -17.92 -7.74 -9.48
N LYS A 121 -19.12 -8.14 -9.92
CA LYS A 121 -19.30 -8.90 -11.17
C LYS A 121 -18.77 -8.15 -12.40
N LYS A 122 -18.95 -6.82 -12.43
CA LYS A 122 -18.40 -5.98 -13.50
C LYS A 122 -16.87 -6.01 -13.49
N ALA A 123 -16.23 -5.84 -12.34
CA ALA A 123 -14.78 -5.90 -12.21
C ALA A 123 -14.22 -7.27 -12.61
N CYS A 124 -14.79 -8.37 -12.10
CA CYS A 124 -14.42 -9.73 -12.48
C CYS A 124 -14.51 -9.97 -13.99
N LYS A 125 -15.57 -9.47 -14.64
CA LYS A 125 -15.72 -9.60 -16.10
C LYS A 125 -14.62 -8.84 -16.85
N LEU A 126 -14.23 -7.66 -16.39
CA LEU A 126 -13.18 -6.85 -17.03
C LEU A 126 -11.78 -7.49 -16.92
N VAL A 127 -11.53 -8.32 -15.91
CA VAL A 127 -10.25 -9.03 -15.72
C VAL A 127 -10.16 -10.28 -16.62
N LEU A 128 -11.31 -10.87 -16.98
CA LEU A 128 -11.38 -12.10 -17.77
C LEU A 128 -11.50 -11.86 -19.29
N THR A 129 -11.49 -10.61 -19.74
CA THR A 129 -11.56 -10.21 -21.14
C THR A 129 -10.21 -9.78 -21.66
#